data_AF-A0A2M9MNT9-F1
#
_entry.id   AF-A0A2M9MNT9-F1
#
_cell.length_a   1.000
_cell.length_b   1.000
_cell.length_c   1.000
_cell.angle_alpha   90.00
_cell.angle_beta   90.00
_cell.angle_gamma   90.00
#
_symmetry.space_group_name_H-M   'P 1'
#
loop_
_entity.id
_entity.type
_entity.pdbx_description
1 polymer ?
#
loop_
_entity_poly.entity_id
_entity_poly.type
_entity_poly.pdbx_seq_one_letter_code
_entity_poly.pdbx_strand_id
1 'polypeptide(L)'
;MGVVALLLCIMLPGAGKVHEEITLHNEINSPFLYRIIMSFGMSKDDVDSQFGKPDIVRKEQDYTYEIREMADGSKLVSFFHPQGGYLLDQWRLSRLPERSEFEALVPGETHALDVKRIDPYFKLMTDQTQETATSEHRLRDSGLATIQYKKSRDRWIVDSIQYMDQDPSGFVSKLRAEDRAAFWTS
;
A
#
# COMPACT_ATOMS: atom_id res chain seq x y z
N MET A 1 -23.88 36.81 53.94
CA MET A 1 -23.01 35.70 54.39
C MET A 1 -23.20 34.55 53.41
N GLY A 2 -22.26 34.38 52.47
CA GLY A 2 -22.35 33.37 51.42
C GLY A 2 -21.66 32.09 51.87
N VAL A 3 -22.45 31.04 52.07
CA VAL A 3 -21.97 29.66 52.27
C VAL A 3 -22.59 28.84 51.15
N VAL A 4 -21.76 28.38 50.22
CA VAL A 4 -22.11 27.22 49.38
C VAL A 4 -20.96 26.24 49.53
N ALA A 5 -21.21 25.25 50.37
CA ALA A 5 -20.41 24.05 50.50
C ALA A 5 -21.21 22.87 49.93
N LEU A 6 -20.45 21.94 49.34
CA LEU A 6 -20.77 20.53 49.07
C LEU A 6 -21.80 20.20 47.98
N LEU A 7 -21.35 19.47 46.96
CA LEU A 7 -21.53 18.00 46.93
C LEU A 7 -20.71 17.32 45.83
N LEU A 8 -19.91 16.34 46.27
CA LEU A 8 -19.32 15.27 45.47
C LEU A 8 -20.41 14.41 44.80
N CYS A 9 -20.15 13.95 43.57
CA CYS A 9 -20.59 12.64 43.07
C CYS A 9 -19.64 12.14 41.95
N ILE A 10 -18.64 11.33 42.35
CA ILE A 10 -18.24 10.01 41.81
C ILE A 10 -18.42 9.78 40.29
N MET A 11 -17.32 9.50 39.57
CA MET A 11 -17.04 8.26 38.80
C MET A 11 -15.69 8.36 38.04
N LEU A 12 -14.76 7.48 38.44
CA LEU A 12 -13.65 6.74 37.78
C LEU A 12 -13.15 7.07 36.33
N PRO A 13 -11.90 6.65 36.00
CA PRO A 13 -11.04 7.27 35.00
C PRO A 13 -11.32 6.79 33.57
N GLY A 14 -11.58 7.75 32.67
CA GLY A 14 -11.62 7.50 31.25
C GLY A 14 -10.22 7.65 30.64
N ALA A 15 -9.42 6.59 30.71
CA ALA A 15 -8.39 6.32 29.71
C ALA A 15 -9.07 6.14 28.35
N GLY A 16 -9.46 7.25 27.72
CA GLY A 16 -10.00 7.28 26.37
C GLY A 16 -8.84 7.32 25.39
N LYS A 17 -8.45 6.14 24.92
CA LYS A 17 -7.55 5.89 23.80
C LYS A 17 -7.67 6.98 22.71
N VAL A 18 -6.68 7.86 22.60
CA VAL A 18 -6.40 8.58 21.34
C VAL A 18 -5.17 7.91 20.73
N HIS A 19 -5.35 6.65 20.36
CA HIS A 19 -4.33 5.84 19.73
C HIS A 19 -5.00 4.72 18.95
N GLU A 20 -5.76 5.05 17.89
CA GLU A 20 -6.23 4.07 16.89
C GLU A 20 -6.98 4.70 15.69
N GLU A 21 -6.52 5.81 15.10
CA GLU A 21 -7.20 6.35 13.89
C GLU A 21 -6.26 6.83 12.76
N ILE A 22 -4.97 6.43 12.78
CA ILE A 22 -4.04 6.64 11.66
C ILE A 22 -3.23 5.35 11.39
N THR A 23 -3.91 4.21 11.36
CA THR A 23 -3.22 2.91 11.16
C THR A 23 -3.76 2.09 10.00
N LEU A 24 -4.70 2.61 9.21
CA LEU A 24 -5.31 1.90 8.07
C LEU A 24 -4.94 2.45 6.67
N HIS A 25 -4.23 3.58 6.56
CA HIS A 25 -4.01 4.27 5.27
C HIS A 25 -2.64 4.08 4.60
N ASN A 26 -1.71 3.33 5.20
CA ASN A 26 -0.35 3.21 4.67
C ASN A 26 -0.08 1.92 3.88
N GLU A 27 -0.82 0.85 4.13
CA GLU A 27 -0.64 -0.46 3.46
C GLU A 27 -1.76 -0.69 2.44
N ILE A 28 -1.68 0.02 1.31
CA ILE A 28 -2.73 -0.01 0.28
C ILE A 28 -2.40 -0.93 -0.89
N ASN A 29 -1.12 -1.32 -1.03
CA ASN A 29 -0.59 -2.09 -2.15
C ASN A 29 -1.03 -3.55 -2.05
N SER A 30 -2.27 -3.79 -2.48
CA SER A 30 -2.90 -5.11 -2.46
C SER A 30 -2.42 -5.93 -3.67
N PRO A 31 -2.15 -7.24 -3.52
CA PRO A 31 -1.71 -8.10 -4.62
C PRO A 31 -2.73 -8.17 -5.78
N PHE A 32 -2.25 -8.43 -6.99
CA PHE A 32 -2.99 -8.35 -8.25
C PHE A 32 -4.26 -9.20 -8.27
N LEU A 33 -4.18 -10.46 -7.86
CA LEU A 33 -5.34 -11.35 -7.85
C LEU A 33 -6.42 -10.89 -6.87
N TYR A 34 -6.03 -10.34 -5.71
CA TYR A 34 -6.98 -9.78 -4.75
C TYR A 34 -7.57 -8.46 -5.26
N ARG A 35 -6.80 -7.65 -5.99
CA ARG A 35 -7.33 -6.47 -6.67
C ARG A 35 -8.41 -6.85 -7.66
N ILE A 36 -8.23 -7.87 -8.50
CA ILE A 36 -9.26 -8.33 -9.46
C ILE A 36 -10.57 -8.71 -8.75
N ILE A 37 -10.47 -9.35 -7.59
CA ILE A 37 -11.64 -9.78 -6.80
C ILE A 37 -12.31 -8.57 -6.12
N MET A 38 -11.54 -7.58 -5.69
CA MET A 38 -12.04 -6.34 -5.08
C MET A 38 -12.41 -5.25 -6.11
N SER A 39 -12.00 -5.37 -7.37
CA SER A 39 -12.08 -4.33 -8.41
C SER A 39 -13.47 -4.24 -9.05
N PHE A 40 -14.50 -4.11 -8.22
CA PHE A 40 -15.87 -3.88 -8.67
C PHE A 40 -16.45 -2.52 -8.29
N GLY A 41 -15.71 -1.58 -7.67
CA GLY A 41 -16.43 -0.42 -7.11
C GLY A 41 -15.73 0.90 -6.85
N MET A 42 -14.42 1.08 -7.04
CA MET A 42 -13.83 2.38 -6.74
C MET A 42 -13.82 3.27 -7.99
N SER A 43 -14.62 4.32 -7.98
CA SER A 43 -14.62 5.38 -8.99
C SER A 43 -13.49 6.38 -8.72
N LYS A 44 -13.20 7.23 -9.72
CA LYS A 44 -12.33 8.39 -9.53
C LYS A 44 -12.77 9.28 -8.36
N ASP A 45 -14.07 9.49 -8.18
CA ASP A 45 -14.58 10.35 -7.10
C ASP A 45 -14.33 9.74 -5.72
N ASP A 46 -14.39 8.40 -5.61
CA ASP A 46 -14.04 7.70 -4.36
C ASP A 46 -12.56 7.84 -4.02
N VAL A 47 -11.68 7.77 -5.03
CA VAL A 47 -10.24 8.00 -4.85
C VAL A 47 -9.98 9.45 -4.47
N ASP A 48 -10.64 10.41 -5.12
CA ASP A 48 -10.51 11.83 -4.80
C ASP A 48 -11.00 12.17 -3.39
N SER A 49 -12.07 11.52 -2.93
CA SER A 49 -12.61 11.67 -1.58
C SER A 49 -11.65 11.13 -0.51
N GLN A 50 -11.00 10.00 -0.79
CA GLN A 50 -10.08 9.35 0.16
C GLN A 50 -8.68 9.99 0.20
N PHE A 51 -8.16 10.40 -0.96
CA PHE A 51 -6.76 10.77 -1.11
C PHE A 51 -6.55 12.19 -1.64
N GLY A 52 -7.63 12.94 -1.88
CA GLY A 52 -7.56 14.29 -2.45
C GLY A 52 -7.43 14.30 -3.97
N LYS A 53 -7.36 15.51 -4.53
CA LYS A 53 -7.24 15.72 -5.99
C LYS A 53 -5.84 15.37 -6.48
N PRO A 54 -5.70 14.87 -7.71
CA PRO A 54 -4.40 14.53 -8.29
C PRO A 54 -3.58 15.77 -8.65
N ASP A 55 -2.27 15.67 -8.45
CA ASP A 55 -1.28 16.67 -8.86
C ASP A 55 -0.96 16.55 -10.35
N ILE A 56 -0.95 15.31 -10.86
CA ILE A 56 -0.69 15.02 -12.27
C ILE A 56 -1.82 14.14 -12.80
N VAL A 57 -2.33 14.48 -13.98
CA VAL A 57 -3.29 13.67 -14.74
C VAL A 57 -2.74 13.45 -16.15
N ARG A 58 -2.68 12.19 -16.57
CA ARG A 58 -2.22 11.78 -17.90
C ARG A 58 -3.31 10.97 -18.57
N LYS A 59 -3.68 11.37 -19.78
CA LYS A 59 -4.68 10.69 -20.59
C LYS A 59 -3.97 9.99 -21.73
N GLU A 60 -4.07 8.67 -21.75
CA GLU A 60 -3.61 7.80 -22.82
C GLU A 60 -4.81 7.24 -23.57
N GLN A 61 -4.56 6.54 -24.69
CA GLN A 61 -5.63 5.97 -25.51
C GLN A 61 -6.49 4.98 -24.72
N ASP A 62 -5.86 4.09 -23.96
CA ASP A 62 -6.52 2.95 -23.31
C ASP A 62 -6.71 3.12 -21.80
N TYR A 63 -6.21 4.21 -21.20
CA TYR A 63 -6.31 4.49 -19.77
C TYR A 63 -6.07 5.97 -19.46
N THR A 64 -6.56 6.40 -18.31
CA THR A 64 -6.08 7.62 -17.65
C THR A 64 -5.31 7.21 -16.42
N TYR A 65 -4.18 7.85 -16.13
CA TYR A 65 -3.55 7.68 -14.82
C TYR A 65 -3.30 9.01 -14.14
N GLU A 66 -3.29 8.92 -12.82
CA GLU A 66 -3.20 10.06 -11.93
C GLU A 66 -2.12 9.81 -10.90
N ILE A 67 -1.38 10.86 -10.56
CA ILE A 67 -0.37 10.83 -9.51
C ILE A 67 -0.77 11.86 -8.45
N ARG A 68 -0.83 11.41 -7.20
CA ARG A 68 -1.02 12.24 -6.00
C ARG A 68 0.25 12.21 -5.16
N GLU A 69 0.70 13.37 -4.70
CA GLU A 69 1.71 13.48 -3.66
C GLU A 69 1.05 13.25 -2.30
N MET A 70 1.64 12.33 -1.53
CA MET A 70 1.18 11.99 -0.20
C MET A 70 1.92 12.84 0.84
N ALA A 71 1.33 13.00 2.02
CA ALA A 71 1.90 13.83 3.09
C ALA A 71 3.31 13.37 3.55
N ASP A 72 3.68 12.10 3.35
CA ASP A 72 5.00 11.56 3.66
C ASP A 72 6.00 11.66 2.50
N GLY A 73 5.66 12.38 1.43
CA GLY A 73 6.48 12.55 0.23
C GLY A 73 6.43 11.39 -0.76
N SER A 74 5.75 10.29 -0.42
CA SER A 74 5.47 9.23 -1.39
C SER A 74 4.42 9.67 -2.41
N LYS A 75 4.22 8.85 -3.44
CA LYS A 75 3.24 9.11 -4.48
C LYS A 75 2.26 7.96 -4.59
N LEU A 76 0.99 8.29 -4.76
CA LEU A 76 -0.07 7.36 -5.09
C LEU A 76 -0.37 7.47 -6.58
N VAL A 77 -0.11 6.40 -7.31
CA VAL A 77 -0.45 6.27 -8.73
C VAL A 77 -1.73 5.47 -8.85
N SER A 78 -2.71 5.99 -9.58
CA SER A 78 -3.98 5.33 -9.85
C SER A 78 -4.26 5.31 -11.34
N PHE A 79 -4.57 4.13 -11.88
CA PHE A 79 -4.97 3.91 -13.27
C PHE A 79 -6.48 3.73 -13.33
N PHE A 80 -7.12 4.36 -14.31
CA PHE A 80 -8.56 4.32 -14.51
C PHE A 80 -8.90 3.94 -15.94
N HIS A 81 -10.03 3.25 -16.10
CA HIS A 81 -10.60 2.99 -17.42
C HIS A 81 -11.04 4.33 -18.04
N PRO A 82 -10.71 4.59 -19.32
CA PRO A 82 -10.96 5.90 -19.93
C PRO A 82 -12.46 6.19 -20.04
N GLN A 83 -13.26 5.13 -20.19
CA GLN A 83 -14.72 5.18 -20.18
C GLN A 83 -15.23 4.72 -18.82
N GLY A 84 -15.96 5.57 -18.10
CA GLY A 84 -16.57 5.23 -16.81
C GLY A 84 -15.70 5.52 -15.57
N GLY A 85 -14.40 5.79 -15.73
CA GLY A 85 -13.56 6.30 -14.62
C GLY A 85 -13.39 5.32 -13.46
N TYR A 86 -13.55 4.03 -13.70
CA TYR A 86 -13.35 2.98 -12.70
C TYR A 86 -11.88 2.68 -12.52
N LEU A 87 -11.46 2.45 -11.28
CA LEU A 87 -10.09 2.12 -10.91
C LEU A 87 -9.69 0.75 -11.49
N LEU A 88 -8.64 0.73 -12.30
CA LEU A 88 -8.00 -0.46 -12.84
C LEU A 88 -6.87 -0.96 -11.94
N ASP A 89 -6.09 -0.03 -11.39
CA ASP A 89 -4.92 -0.33 -10.59
C ASP A 89 -4.55 0.86 -9.72
N GLN A 90 -3.95 0.60 -8.56
CA GLN A 90 -3.49 1.62 -7.64
C GLN A 90 -2.26 1.13 -6.89
N TRP A 91 -1.26 1.99 -6.74
CA TRP A 91 -0.04 1.68 -6.01
C TRP A 91 0.56 2.93 -5.39
N ARG A 92 0.97 2.82 -4.13
CA ARG A 92 1.75 3.83 -3.42
C ARG A 92 3.21 3.45 -3.41
N LEU A 93 4.08 4.40 -3.71
CA LEU A 93 5.52 4.19 -3.73
C LEU A 93 6.27 5.50 -3.50
N SER A 94 7.38 5.43 -2.79
CA SER A 94 8.40 6.49 -2.73
C SER A 94 9.49 6.26 -3.78
N ARG A 95 9.74 5.00 -4.14
CA ARG A 95 10.70 4.55 -5.15
C ARG A 95 10.27 3.20 -5.71
N LEU A 96 10.84 2.81 -6.85
CA LEU A 96 10.75 1.42 -7.32
C LEU A 96 11.97 0.63 -6.80
N PRO A 97 11.75 -0.42 -5.99
CA PRO A 97 12.84 -1.27 -5.52
C PRO A 97 13.48 -2.09 -6.64
N GLU A 98 14.74 -2.42 -6.47
CA GLU A 98 15.49 -3.30 -7.35
C GLU A 98 15.31 -4.77 -6.94
N ARG A 99 15.39 -5.67 -7.92
CA ARG A 99 15.31 -7.12 -7.68
C ARG A 99 16.36 -7.59 -6.67
N SER A 100 17.57 -7.05 -6.78
CA SER A 100 18.73 -7.34 -5.91
C SER A 100 18.45 -7.09 -4.42
N GLU A 101 17.57 -6.14 -4.08
CA GLU A 101 17.20 -5.85 -2.69
C GLU A 101 16.39 -6.99 -2.06
N PHE A 102 15.56 -7.66 -2.86
CA PHE A 102 14.79 -8.83 -2.42
C PHE A 102 15.63 -10.12 -2.47
N GLU A 103 16.57 -10.23 -3.41
CA GLU A 103 17.51 -11.37 -3.49
C GLU A 103 18.45 -11.42 -2.28
N ALA A 104 18.68 -10.29 -1.61
CA ALA A 104 19.45 -10.23 -0.37
C ALA A 104 18.70 -10.79 0.85
N LEU A 105 17.39 -11.03 0.75
CA LEU A 105 16.60 -11.59 1.84
C LEU A 105 16.83 -13.11 1.94
N VAL A 106 16.98 -13.59 3.17
CA VAL A 106 17.18 -15.01 3.47
C VAL A 106 15.85 -15.62 3.96
N PRO A 107 15.20 -16.51 3.18
CA PRO A 107 14.01 -17.21 3.63
C PRO A 107 14.27 -18.06 4.88
N GLY A 108 13.30 -18.10 5.79
CA GLY A 108 13.40 -18.73 7.11
C GLY A 108 14.04 -17.85 8.19
N GLU A 109 14.75 -16.77 7.82
CA GLU A 109 15.43 -15.86 8.75
C GLU A 109 14.87 -14.44 8.69
N THR A 110 14.55 -13.96 7.49
CA THR A 110 14.12 -12.58 7.26
C THR A 110 12.69 -12.35 7.73
N HIS A 111 12.44 -11.22 8.40
CA HIS A 111 11.10 -10.86 8.85
C HIS A 111 10.39 -9.93 7.85
N ALA A 112 9.06 -9.90 7.86
CA ALA A 112 8.28 -8.92 7.09
C ALA A 112 8.65 -7.45 7.40
N LEU A 113 9.17 -7.18 8.60
CA LEU A 113 9.64 -5.85 8.98
C LEU A 113 10.89 -5.41 8.19
N ASP A 114 11.72 -6.36 7.77
CA ASP A 114 12.88 -6.09 6.92
C ASP A 114 12.41 -5.80 5.47
N VAL A 115 11.40 -6.52 4.99
CA VAL A 115 10.74 -6.23 3.71
C VAL A 115 10.14 -4.82 3.70
N LYS A 116 9.57 -4.35 4.83
CA LYS A 116 9.02 -2.99 4.95
C LYS A 116 10.08 -1.89 4.77
N ARG A 117 11.36 -2.19 4.96
CA ARG A 117 12.45 -1.24 4.67
C ARG A 117 12.72 -1.11 3.17
N ILE A 118 12.42 -2.16 2.40
CA ILE A 118 12.54 -2.17 0.94
C ILE A 118 11.32 -1.48 0.33
N ASP A 119 10.12 -1.94 0.71
CA ASP A 119 8.84 -1.41 0.23
C ASP A 119 7.92 -1.09 1.44
N PRO A 120 7.84 0.17 1.90
CA PRO A 120 7.12 0.50 3.13
C PRO A 120 5.60 0.46 3.00
N TYR A 121 5.04 0.36 1.77
CA TYR A 121 3.60 0.47 1.53
C TYR A 121 2.94 -0.85 1.15
N PHE A 122 3.70 -1.97 1.14
CA PHE A 122 3.13 -3.28 0.83
C PHE A 122 2.06 -3.66 1.85
N LYS A 123 1.04 -4.37 1.36
CA LYS A 123 0.02 -4.97 2.22
C LYS A 123 0.28 -6.46 2.37
N LEU A 124 0.33 -6.94 3.61
CA LEU A 124 0.44 -8.36 3.92
C LEU A 124 -0.96 -8.97 3.91
N MET A 125 -1.25 -9.81 2.92
CA MET A 125 -2.54 -10.48 2.78
C MET A 125 -2.50 -11.85 3.43
N THR A 126 -3.20 -12.03 4.54
CA THR A 126 -3.27 -13.31 5.23
C THR A 126 -4.31 -14.23 4.59
N ASP A 127 -4.06 -15.54 4.66
CA ASP A 127 -5.09 -16.53 4.38
C ASP A 127 -6.17 -16.56 5.50
N GLN A 128 -7.17 -17.44 5.35
CA GLN A 128 -8.23 -17.62 6.34
C GLN A 128 -7.71 -18.17 7.68
N THR A 129 -6.58 -18.89 7.67
CA THR A 129 -6.01 -19.50 8.86
C THR A 129 -5.16 -18.51 9.66
N GLN A 130 -4.77 -17.39 9.04
CA GLN A 130 -3.82 -16.42 9.55
C GLN A 130 -2.44 -17.02 9.87
N GLU A 131 -2.10 -18.16 9.25
CA GLU A 131 -0.79 -18.82 9.39
C GLU A 131 0.12 -18.56 8.19
N THR A 132 -0.45 -18.23 7.03
CA THR A 132 0.30 -17.82 5.85
C THR A 132 -0.15 -16.47 5.35
N ALA A 133 0.75 -15.81 4.62
CA ALA A 133 0.44 -14.55 3.98
C ALA A 133 1.24 -14.33 2.70
N THR A 134 0.80 -13.38 1.90
CA THR A 134 1.47 -12.97 0.66
C THR A 134 1.57 -11.45 0.57
N SER A 135 2.65 -10.96 -0.02
CA SER A 135 2.76 -9.58 -0.52
C SER A 135 3.33 -9.56 -1.94
N GLU A 136 3.04 -8.48 -2.66
CA GLU A 136 3.55 -8.21 -4.00
C GLU A 136 4.34 -6.90 -4.01
N HIS A 137 5.40 -6.85 -4.80
CA HIS A 137 6.30 -5.71 -4.90
C HIS A 137 6.66 -5.45 -6.35
N ARG A 138 6.35 -4.24 -6.83
CA ARG A 138 6.63 -3.81 -8.20
C ARG A 138 8.08 -3.37 -8.31
N LEU A 139 8.79 -3.93 -9.28
CA LEU A 139 10.22 -3.74 -9.41
C LEU A 139 10.56 -2.68 -10.45
N ARG A 140 11.73 -2.08 -10.29
CA ARG A 140 12.31 -1.08 -11.19
C ARG A 140 12.44 -1.55 -12.64
N ASP A 141 12.73 -2.83 -12.83
CA ASP A 141 12.88 -3.49 -14.13
C ASP A 141 11.52 -3.86 -14.77
N SER A 142 10.41 -3.36 -14.23
CA SER A 142 9.02 -3.73 -14.59
C SER A 142 8.61 -5.16 -14.21
N GLY A 143 9.46 -5.87 -13.45
CA GLY A 143 9.13 -7.16 -12.88
C GLY A 143 8.24 -7.06 -11.64
N LEU A 144 7.93 -8.22 -11.08
CA LEU A 144 7.16 -8.38 -9.85
C LEU A 144 7.88 -9.37 -8.94
N ALA A 145 8.07 -9.00 -7.68
CA ALA A 145 8.42 -9.95 -6.62
C ALA A 145 7.18 -10.29 -5.80
N THR A 146 6.91 -11.58 -5.64
CA THR A 146 5.85 -12.10 -4.78
C THR A 146 6.50 -12.83 -3.62
N ILE A 147 6.23 -12.37 -2.40
CA ILE A 147 6.79 -12.94 -1.19
C ILE A 147 5.71 -13.71 -0.45
N GLN A 148 6.00 -14.98 -0.16
CA GLN A 148 5.20 -15.80 0.73
C GLN A 148 5.78 -15.75 2.13
N TYR A 149 4.90 -15.71 3.13
CA TYR A 149 5.26 -15.66 4.53
C TYR A 149 4.61 -16.81 5.29
N LYS A 150 5.30 -17.25 6.34
CA LYS A 150 4.74 -18.10 7.38
C LYS A 150 4.78 -17.38 8.70
N LYS A 151 3.74 -17.59 9.49
CA LYS A 151 3.68 -17.09 10.85
C LYS A 151 4.51 -18.01 11.76
N SER A 152 5.40 -17.42 12.54
CA SER A 152 6.16 -18.13 13.57
C SER A 152 6.07 -17.32 14.85
N ARG A 153 5.33 -17.86 15.83
CA ARG A 153 4.87 -17.11 17.01
C ARG A 153 4.10 -15.87 16.54
N ASP A 154 4.44 -14.68 17.03
CA ASP A 154 3.78 -13.42 16.63
C ASP A 154 4.53 -12.66 15.53
N ARG A 155 5.31 -13.36 14.68
CA ARG A 155 6.11 -12.74 13.61
C ARG A 155 5.86 -13.40 12.27
N TRP A 156 5.86 -12.57 11.22
CA TRP A 156 5.84 -13.02 9.84
C TRP A 156 7.27 -13.19 9.34
N ILE A 157 7.59 -14.42 8.94
CA ILE A 157 8.90 -14.81 8.42
C ILE A 157 8.74 -15.05 6.93
N VAL A 158 9.68 -14.53 6.14
CA VAL A 158 9.76 -14.80 4.69
C VAL A 158 9.97 -16.30 4.51
N ASP A 159 9.11 -16.94 3.74
CA ASP A 159 9.16 -18.37 3.44
C ASP A 159 9.70 -18.64 2.03
N SER A 160 9.25 -17.87 1.06
CA SER A 160 9.78 -17.93 -0.31
C SER A 160 9.56 -16.62 -1.04
N ILE A 161 10.39 -16.40 -2.07
CA ILE A 161 10.31 -15.25 -2.97
C ILE A 161 10.24 -15.79 -4.40
N GLN A 162 9.24 -15.33 -5.15
CA GLN A 162 9.04 -15.67 -6.55
C GLN A 162 9.14 -14.41 -7.38
N TYR A 163 9.72 -14.53 -8.57
CA TYR A 163 9.89 -13.41 -9.49
C TYR A 163 9.14 -13.66 -10.78
N MET A 164 8.54 -12.59 -11.30
CA MET A 164 8.06 -12.52 -12.67
C MET A 164 8.82 -11.41 -13.38
N ASP A 165 9.31 -11.69 -14.59
CA ASP A 165 10.02 -10.69 -15.38
C ASP A 165 9.10 -9.55 -15.86
N GLN A 166 7.79 -9.78 -15.86
CA GLN A 166 6.78 -8.77 -16.16
C GLN A 166 5.66 -8.79 -15.14
N ASP A 167 5.40 -7.62 -14.54
CA ASP A 167 4.17 -7.36 -13.78
C ASP A 167 2.95 -7.54 -14.71
N PRO A 168 2.02 -8.46 -14.40
CA PRO A 168 0.81 -8.71 -15.20
C PRO A 168 -0.08 -7.47 -15.42
N SER A 169 -0.05 -6.52 -14.49
CA SER A 169 -0.79 -5.26 -14.61
C SER A 169 -0.10 -4.24 -15.53
N GLY A 170 1.19 -4.45 -15.82
CA GLY A 170 2.01 -3.54 -16.61
C GLY A 170 2.26 -2.18 -15.96
N PHE A 171 2.08 -2.03 -14.65
CA PHE A 171 2.07 -0.74 -13.94
C PHE A 171 3.25 0.18 -14.32
N VAL A 172 4.49 -0.31 -14.21
CA VAL A 172 5.70 0.50 -14.48
C VAL A 172 5.81 0.85 -15.96
N SER A 173 5.44 -0.09 -16.84
CA SER A 173 5.49 0.10 -18.29
C SER A 173 4.44 1.08 -18.83
N LYS A 174 3.32 1.25 -18.11
CA LYS A 174 2.25 2.20 -18.43
C LYS A 174 2.56 3.64 -18.01
N LEU A 175 3.60 3.87 -17.20
CA LEU A 175 4.02 5.22 -16.86
C LEU A 175 4.82 5.85 -18.00
N ARG A 176 4.57 7.14 -18.27
CA ARG A 176 5.46 7.94 -19.12
C ARG A 176 6.87 7.96 -18.55
N ALA A 177 7.86 8.15 -19.42
CA ALA A 177 9.27 8.11 -19.03
C ALA A 177 9.61 9.15 -17.96
N GLU A 178 9.06 10.37 -18.06
CA GLU A 178 9.29 11.43 -17.07
C GLU A 178 8.69 11.09 -15.69
N ASP A 179 7.50 10.49 -15.65
CA ASP A 179 6.83 10.15 -14.41
C ASP A 179 7.47 8.92 -13.76
N ARG A 180 7.91 7.95 -14.57
CA ARG A 180 8.69 6.78 -14.09
C ARG A 180 10.04 7.22 -13.51
N ALA A 181 10.66 8.24 -14.09
CA ALA A 181 11.96 8.72 -13.63
C ALA A 181 11.97 9.28 -12.20
N ALA A 182 10.83 9.79 -11.74
CA ALA A 182 10.65 10.21 -10.36
C ALA A 182 10.84 9.07 -9.34
N PHE A 183 10.77 7.81 -9.77
CA PHE A 183 10.89 6.64 -8.89
C PHE A 183 12.25 5.91 -9.00
N TRP A 184 13.18 6.42 -9.81
CA TRP A 184 14.53 5.84 -9.96
C TRP A 184 15.56 6.38 -8.96
N THR A 185 15.36 7.59 -8.46
CA THR A 185 16.29 8.25 -7.54
C THR A 185 15.82 8.12 -6.10
N SER A 186 16.51 7.29 -5.33
CA SER A 186 16.36 7.16 -3.87
C SER A 186 17.58 6.45 -3.32
#